data_AF-S3A6U1-F1
#
_entry.id   AF-S3A6U1-F1
#
_cell.length_a   1.000
_cell.length_b   1.000
_cell.length_c   1.000
_cell.angle_alpha   90.00
_cell.angle_beta   90.00
_cell.angle_gamma   90.00
#
_symmetry.space_group_name_H-M   'P 1'
#
loop_
_entity.id
_entity.type
_entity.pdbx_description
1 polymer ?
#
loop_
_entity_poly.entity_id
_entity_poly.type
_entity_poly.pdbx_seq_one_letter_code
_entity_poly.pdbx_strand_id
1 'polypeptide(L)'
;MTEFFPGCRLVFDTVGTLGYKLMMRVVLKRHGMSDFGNLFYTNNAVQELSTWSDKITVSSKGYMLGYYSLNSPGIRGIHRLLAHMTDKIMRMQIVKVEAA
;
A
#
# COMPACT_ATOMS: atom_id res chain seq x y z
N MET A 1 -14.55 -12.86 8.05
CA MET A 1 -13.23 -12.62 8.70
C MET A 1 -13.43 -12.24 10.16
N THR A 2 -14.15 -11.15 10.44
CA THR A 2 -14.50 -10.66 11.78
C THR A 2 -15.17 -11.73 12.66
N GLU A 3 -16.10 -12.51 12.10
CA GLU A 3 -16.83 -13.56 12.84
C GLU A 3 -15.97 -14.74 13.31
N PHE A 4 -14.88 -15.03 12.60
CA PHE A 4 -13.99 -16.15 12.90
C PHE A 4 -12.70 -15.70 13.61
N PHE A 5 -12.36 -14.41 13.52
CA PHE A 5 -11.14 -13.83 14.04
C PHE A 5 -11.40 -12.45 14.67
N PRO A 6 -12.12 -12.40 15.81
CA PRO A 6 -12.40 -11.14 16.50
C PRO A 6 -11.09 -10.47 16.96
N GLY A 7 -10.99 -9.16 16.80
CA GLY A 7 -9.78 -8.39 17.14
C GLY A 7 -8.57 -8.63 16.22
N CYS A 8 -8.73 -9.37 15.12
CA CYS A 8 -7.66 -9.62 14.17
C CYS A 8 -7.20 -8.34 13.47
N ARG A 9 -5.91 -8.28 13.15
CA ARG A 9 -5.29 -7.19 12.40
C ARG A 9 -4.63 -7.74 11.15
N LEU A 10 -5.05 -7.26 10.00
CA LEU A 10 -4.43 -7.54 8.72
C LEU A 10 -3.64 -6.32 8.28
N VAL A 11 -2.33 -6.50 8.05
CA VAL A 11 -1.45 -5.43 7.58
C VAL A 11 -0.81 -5.87 6.27
N PHE A 12 -0.88 -5.03 5.25
CA PHE A 12 -0.35 -5.35 3.93
C PHE A 12 0.04 -4.09 3.17
N ASP A 13 0.98 -4.26 2.24
CA ASP A 13 1.44 -3.19 1.37
C ASP A 13 0.57 -3.13 0.13
N THR A 14 0.34 -1.91 -0.35
CA THR A 14 -0.36 -1.66 -1.61
C THR A 14 0.35 -0.60 -2.41
N VAL A 15 -0.01 -0.52 -3.68
CA VAL A 15 0.46 0.49 -4.63
C VAL A 15 -0.73 1.15 -5.32
N GLY A 16 -0.56 2.38 -5.80
CA GLY A 16 -1.53 3.01 -6.68
C GLY A 16 -1.51 2.44 -8.10
N THR A 17 -2.48 2.88 -8.90
CA THR A 17 -2.64 2.40 -10.29
C THR A 17 -1.38 2.59 -11.14
N LEU A 18 -0.63 3.67 -10.93
CA LEU A 18 0.61 3.91 -11.69
C LEU A 18 1.67 2.85 -11.39
N GLY A 19 1.92 2.58 -10.10
CA GLY A 19 2.91 1.58 -9.71
C GLY A 19 2.46 0.16 -10.01
N TYR A 20 1.16 -0.12 -9.92
CA TYR A 20 0.58 -1.37 -10.42
C TYR A 20 0.88 -1.58 -11.91
N LYS A 21 0.60 -0.58 -12.76
CA LYS A 21 0.89 -0.67 -14.21
C LYS A 21 2.38 -0.85 -14.51
N LEU A 22 3.25 -0.18 -13.76
CA LEU A 22 4.69 -0.34 -13.91
C LEU A 22 5.13 -1.76 -13.51
N MET A 23 4.67 -2.24 -12.35
CA MET A 23 4.97 -3.57 -11.85
C MET A 23 4.45 -4.64 -12.81
N MET A 24 3.22 -4.53 -13.31
CA MET A 24 2.69 -5.39 -14.37
C MET A 24 3.64 -5.42 -15.58
N ARG A 25 4.02 -4.26 -16.13
CA ARG A 25 4.89 -4.21 -17.32
C ARG A 25 6.25 -4.88 -17.10
N VAL A 26 6.82 -4.74 -15.91
CA VAL A 26 8.15 -5.28 -15.58
C VAL A 26 8.08 -6.77 -15.22
N VAL A 27 7.10 -7.17 -14.41
CA VAL A 27 6.97 -8.53 -13.85
C VAL A 27 6.30 -9.48 -14.83
N LEU A 28 5.17 -9.09 -15.46
CA LEU A 28 4.45 -9.95 -16.43
C LEU A 28 5.33 -10.30 -17.64
N LYS A 29 6.04 -9.30 -18.19
CA LYS A 29 6.95 -9.51 -19.32
C LYS A 29 8.12 -10.44 -19.00
N ARG A 30 8.56 -10.49 -17.75
CA ARG A 30 9.71 -11.29 -17.33
C ARG A 30 9.34 -12.69 -16.86
N HIS A 31 8.14 -12.88 -16.33
CA HIS A 31 7.70 -14.15 -15.73
C HIS A 31 6.62 -14.90 -16.52
N GLY A 32 6.25 -14.43 -17.72
CA GLY A 32 5.28 -15.12 -18.58
C GLY A 32 3.84 -15.11 -18.05
N MET A 33 3.58 -14.32 -17.01
CA MET A 33 2.24 -14.06 -16.50
C MET A 33 1.56 -13.04 -17.42
N SER A 34 0.27 -13.20 -17.70
CA SER A 34 -0.49 -12.31 -18.60
C SER A 34 -1.30 -11.24 -17.85
N ASP A 35 -1.69 -11.50 -16.60
CA ASP A 35 -2.46 -10.58 -15.76
C ASP A 35 -2.31 -10.97 -14.28
N PHE A 36 -2.36 -9.98 -13.38
CA PHE A 36 -2.45 -10.17 -11.93
C PHE A 36 -3.89 -9.99 -11.39
N GLY A 37 -4.83 -9.60 -12.25
CA GLY A 37 -6.19 -9.22 -11.88
C GLY A 37 -6.26 -7.89 -11.12
N ASN A 38 -7.47 -7.41 -10.85
CA ASN A 38 -7.71 -6.11 -10.16
C ASN A 38 -7.36 -6.12 -8.65
N LEU A 39 -6.60 -7.10 -8.17
CA LEU A 39 -6.57 -7.48 -6.76
C LEU A 39 -5.49 -6.79 -5.91
N PHE A 40 -4.57 -6.03 -6.52
CA PHE A 40 -3.33 -5.60 -5.84
C PHE A 40 -3.03 -4.10 -5.94
N TYR A 41 -4.03 -3.24 -6.12
CA TYR A 41 -3.81 -1.81 -6.10
C TYR A 41 -4.97 -1.05 -5.48
N THR A 42 -4.66 0.09 -4.86
CA THR A 42 -5.66 1.03 -4.36
C THR A 42 -5.06 2.43 -4.39
N ASN A 43 -5.87 3.39 -4.84
CA ASN A 43 -5.45 4.79 -4.90
C ASN A 43 -5.78 5.54 -3.61
N ASN A 44 -6.70 5.00 -2.81
CA ASN A 44 -7.06 5.46 -1.48
C ASN A 44 -7.62 4.29 -0.65
N ALA A 45 -6.75 3.58 0.07
CA ALA A 45 -7.14 2.36 0.77
C ALA A 45 -8.18 2.60 1.85
N VAL A 46 -8.06 3.72 2.57
CA VAL A 46 -9.03 4.05 3.64
C VAL A 46 -10.41 4.26 3.05
N GLN A 47 -10.53 5.04 1.98
CA GLN A 47 -11.83 5.29 1.35
C GLN A 47 -12.43 4.03 0.71
N GLU A 48 -11.61 3.28 -0.03
CA GLU A 48 -12.09 2.13 -0.81
C GLU A 48 -12.44 0.96 0.12
N LEU A 49 -11.57 0.60 1.07
CA LEU A 49 -11.73 -0.59 1.91
C LEU A 49 -12.68 -0.37 3.09
N SER A 50 -12.86 0.86 3.58
CA SER A 50 -13.82 1.11 4.68
C SER A 50 -15.27 0.82 4.28
N THR A 51 -15.55 0.70 2.98
CA THR A 51 -16.88 0.32 2.48
C THR A 51 -17.15 -1.18 2.50
N TRP A 52 -16.13 -2.02 2.78
CA TRP A 52 -16.28 -3.47 2.74
C TRP A 52 -17.10 -4.03 3.90
N SER A 53 -17.05 -3.40 5.07
CA SER A 53 -17.86 -3.76 6.23
C SER A 53 -17.84 -2.63 7.27
N ASP A 54 -18.93 -2.50 7.99
CA ASP A 54 -19.10 -1.70 9.21
C ASP A 54 -18.35 -2.28 10.43
N LYS A 55 -17.96 -3.55 10.38
CA LYS A 55 -17.22 -4.25 11.45
C LYS A 55 -15.71 -4.15 11.32
N ILE A 56 -15.19 -3.34 10.38
CA ILE A 56 -13.76 -3.14 10.21
C ILE A 56 -13.37 -1.67 10.34
N THR A 57 -12.19 -1.43 10.89
CA THR A 57 -11.55 -0.11 10.88
C THR A 57 -10.33 -0.17 9.97
N VAL A 58 -10.25 0.75 9.02
CA VAL A 58 -9.14 0.83 8.06
C VAL A 58 -8.30 2.07 8.34
N SER A 59 -6.98 1.90 8.38
CA SER A 59 -6.02 2.99 8.44
C SER A 59 -4.88 2.73 7.47
N SER A 60 -4.21 3.80 7.03
CA SER A 60 -3.05 3.68 6.13
C SER A 60 -1.95 4.65 6.49
N LYS A 61 -0.70 4.28 6.23
CA LYS A 61 0.45 5.18 6.23
C LYS A 61 1.19 5.10 4.90
N GLY A 62 1.95 6.14 4.55
CA GLY A 62 2.87 6.08 3.40
C GLY A 62 3.86 4.94 3.59
N TYR A 63 4.21 4.24 2.51
CA TYR A 63 5.06 3.05 2.58
C TYR A 63 6.46 3.36 3.12
N MET A 64 7.10 4.42 2.63
CA MET A 64 8.46 4.79 3.03
C MET A 64 8.44 5.65 4.30
N LEU A 65 7.56 6.64 4.37
CA LEU A 65 7.54 7.64 5.45
C LEU A 65 6.65 7.24 6.64
N GLY A 66 5.91 6.14 6.54
CA GLY A 66 5.04 5.61 7.59
C GLY A 66 5.76 4.88 8.72
N TYR A 67 6.95 4.32 8.43
CA TYR A 67 7.80 3.66 9.43
C TYR A 67 8.68 4.66 10.19
N TYR A 68 9.38 5.53 9.45
CA TYR A 68 10.36 6.44 10.04
C TYR A 68 10.49 7.73 9.23
N SER A 69 10.77 8.85 9.92
CA SER A 69 11.03 10.12 9.24
C SER A 69 12.45 10.15 8.67
N LEU A 70 12.60 10.43 7.37
CA LEU A 70 13.90 10.43 6.69
C LEU A 70 14.72 11.73 6.95
N ASN A 71 14.62 12.26 8.17
CA ASN A 71 15.25 13.50 8.64
C ASN A 71 16.54 13.25 9.44
N SER A 72 17.05 12.03 9.45
CA SER A 72 18.26 11.65 10.18
C SER A 72 19.54 12.21 9.52
N PRO A 73 20.57 12.59 10.32
CA PRO A 73 21.91 12.85 9.82
C PRO A 73 22.41 11.69 8.94
N GLY A 74 22.98 11.99 7.77
CA GLY A 74 23.45 11.00 6.81
C GLY A 74 22.43 10.64 5.70
N ILE A 75 21.15 10.99 5.86
CA ILE A 75 20.16 10.83 4.79
C ILE A 75 20.27 11.99 3.79
N ARG A 76 20.79 11.68 2.59
CA ARG A 76 20.88 12.62 1.48
C ARG A 76 19.50 13.00 0.94
N GLY A 77 19.40 14.20 0.35
CA GLY A 77 18.14 14.73 -0.22
C GLY A 77 17.50 13.83 -1.29
N ILE A 78 18.31 13.08 -2.05
CA ILE A 78 17.81 12.13 -3.05
C ILE A 78 16.94 11.03 -2.44
N HIS A 79 17.26 10.53 -1.25
CA HIS A 79 16.45 9.50 -0.59
C HIS A 79 15.09 10.05 -0.17
N ARG A 80 15.04 11.32 0.27
CA ARG A 80 13.77 12.00 0.60
C ARG A 80 12.93 12.21 -0.65
N LEU A 81 13.55 12.59 -1.77
CA LEU A 81 12.85 12.72 -3.05
C LEU A 81 12.28 11.37 -3.49
N LEU A 82 13.08 10.30 -3.44
CA LEU A 82 12.63 8.95 -3.78
C LEU A 82 11.47 8.50 -2.88
N ALA A 83 11.57 8.68 -1.56
CA ALA A 83 10.50 8.34 -0.64
C ALA A 83 9.21 9.12 -0.91
N HIS A 84 9.33 10.41 -1.24
CA HIS A 84 8.18 11.22 -1.63
C HIS A 84 7.56 10.70 -2.94
N MET A 85 8.35 10.37 -3.95
CA MET A 85 7.86 9.80 -5.20
C MET A 85 7.12 8.48 -4.95
N THR A 86 7.69 7.60 -4.13
CA THR A 86 7.09 6.31 -3.75
C THR A 86 5.74 6.49 -3.06
N ASP A 87 5.68 7.33 -2.03
CA ASP A 87 4.46 7.48 -1.22
C ASP A 87 3.37 8.34 -1.90
N LYS A 88 3.75 9.35 -2.69
CA LYS A 88 2.80 10.31 -3.28
C LYS A 88 2.48 10.04 -4.74
N ILE A 89 3.49 9.77 -5.56
CA ILE A 89 3.29 9.57 -7.01
C ILE A 89 2.86 8.13 -7.27
N MET A 90 3.58 7.16 -6.70
CA MET A 90 3.22 5.74 -6.82
C MET A 90 2.11 5.33 -5.86
N ARG A 91 1.73 6.22 -4.93
CA ARG A 91 0.72 6.00 -3.88
C ARG A 91 0.93 4.70 -3.12
N MET A 92 2.20 4.38 -2.83
CA MET A 92 2.52 3.22 -2.02
C MET A 92 2.14 3.49 -0.57
N GLN A 93 1.43 2.54 0.02
CA GLN A 93 0.90 2.68 1.37
C GLN A 93 0.88 1.33 2.07
N ILE A 94 1.12 1.38 3.37
CA ILE A 94 0.89 0.25 4.27
C ILE A 94 -0.52 0.43 4.81
N VAL A 95 -1.35 -0.58 4.59
CA VAL A 95 -2.74 -0.61 5.01
C VAL A 95 -2.88 -1.51 6.23
N LYS A 96 -3.59 -1.05 7.24
CA LYS A 96 -4.00 -1.84 8.39
C LYS A 96 -5.52 -1.91 8.43
N VAL A 97 -6.06 -3.12 8.45
CA VAL A 97 -7.47 -3.43 8.67
C VAL A 97 -7.59 -4.12 10.04
N GLU A 98 -8.46 -3.60 10.90
CA GLU A 98 -8.74 -4.16 12.21
C GLU A 98 -10.20 -4.61 12.26
N ALA A 99 -10.43 -5.86 12.64
CA ALA A 99 -11.75 -6.40 12.90
C ALA A 99 -12.22 -6.00 14.30
N ALA A 100 -13.46 -5.50 14.40
CA ALA A 100 -14.15 -5.31 15.67
C ALA A 100 -14.40 -6.64 16.41
#